data_AF-A0A3D5ZGI8-F1
#
_entry.id   AF-A0A3D5ZGI8-F1
#
_cell.length_a   1.000
_cell.length_b   1.000
_cell.length_c   1.000
_cell.angle_alpha   90.00
_cell.angle_beta   90.00
_cell.angle_gamma   90.00
#
_symmetry.space_group_name_H-M   'P 1'
#
loop_
_entity.id
_entity.type
_entity.pdbx_description
1 polymer ?
#
loop_
_entity_poly.entity_id
_entity_poly.type
_entity_poly.pdbx_seq_one_letter_code
_entity_poly.pdbx_strand_id
1 'polypeptide(L)'
;MDYPASQAQLGWRQYLLGFLFGLLSASVLSGRLVEHDVFSHAAYAAGFGIFLLALRDLGLREFYLIFVCLMTGFAAIFTLDNGYEIIFAGFDQGLFLMNFLLLLTLLHQAASTSNAVAQVGSSLTQQPASRRYLAISGGTSIMGVIFNLGTITMLTPLIHEGVARSHGDQQLKNIRERRQLNAMLRGFAWCVIWSPTALAPVAVMELIDGIDRN
;
A
#
# COMPACT_ATOMS: atom_id res chain seq x y z
N MET A 1 -21.60 16.17 -23.91
CA MET A 1 -20.53 15.16 -24.01
C MET A 1 -20.76 14.25 -22.83
N ASP A 2 -21.60 13.26 -23.06
CA ASP A 2 -22.23 12.44 -22.02
C ASP A 2 -21.22 11.43 -21.50
N TYR A 3 -20.84 11.56 -20.23
CA TYR A 3 -20.15 10.50 -19.52
C TYR A 3 -21.18 9.41 -19.22
N PRO A 4 -21.06 8.17 -19.75
CA PRO A 4 -21.84 7.08 -19.21
C PRO A 4 -21.30 6.83 -17.80
N ALA A 5 -22.11 7.20 -16.80
CA ALA A 5 -21.94 6.74 -15.43
C ALA A 5 -22.05 5.22 -15.46
N SER A 6 -20.90 4.54 -15.58
CA SER A 6 -20.79 3.15 -15.18
C SER A 6 -20.97 3.12 -13.66
N GLN A 7 -22.24 3.06 -13.24
CA GLN A 7 -22.58 2.43 -11.97
C GLN A 7 -22.10 0.98 -12.10
N ALA A 8 -20.83 0.75 -11.79
CA ALA A 8 -20.32 -0.58 -11.53
C ALA A 8 -21.22 -1.11 -10.41
N GLN A 9 -22.11 -2.05 -10.75
CA GLN A 9 -22.87 -2.80 -9.77
C GLN A 9 -21.83 -3.44 -8.85
N LEU A 10 -21.64 -2.84 -7.68
CA LEU A 10 -20.71 -3.31 -6.68
C LEU A 10 -21.23 -4.68 -6.26
N GLY A 11 -20.60 -5.76 -6.73
CA GLY A 11 -21.10 -7.11 -6.48
C GLY A 11 -21.17 -7.37 -4.98
N TRP A 12 -22.11 -8.19 -4.51
CA TRP A 12 -22.25 -8.55 -3.08
C TRP A 12 -20.91 -8.97 -2.42
N ARG A 13 -20.00 -9.57 -3.21
CA ARG A 13 -18.62 -9.90 -2.82
C ARG A 13 -17.81 -8.68 -2.37
N GLN A 14 -17.91 -7.55 -3.05
CA GLN A 14 -17.16 -6.32 -2.73
C GLN A 14 -17.66 -5.69 -1.42
N TYR A 15 -18.97 -5.71 -1.17
CA TYR A 15 -19.53 -5.30 0.11
C TYR A 15 -19.05 -6.20 1.26
N LEU A 16 -19.03 -7.53 1.04
CA LEU A 16 -18.50 -8.46 2.03
C LEU A 16 -17.01 -8.27 2.29
N LEU A 17 -16.20 -8.10 1.25
CA LEU A 17 -14.77 -7.81 1.42
C LEU A 17 -14.56 -6.52 2.19
N GLY A 18 -15.28 -5.45 1.85
CA GLY A 18 -15.22 -4.18 2.59
C GLY A 18 -15.61 -4.35 4.07
N PHE A 19 -16.65 -5.12 4.35
CA PHE A 19 -17.07 -5.44 5.72
C PHE A 19 -16.00 -6.25 6.47
N LEU A 20 -15.44 -7.30 5.85
CA LEU A 20 -14.41 -8.15 6.45
C LEU A 20 -13.12 -7.37 6.71
N PHE A 21 -12.72 -6.49 5.79
CA PHE A 21 -11.59 -5.59 5.97
C PHE A 21 -11.81 -4.59 7.11
N GLY A 22 -13.01 -4.01 7.21
CA GLY A 22 -13.40 -3.14 8.32
C GLY A 22 -13.38 -3.87 9.66
N LEU A 23 -13.90 -5.11 9.68
CA LEU A 23 -13.91 -5.97 10.87
C LEU A 23 -12.50 -6.36 11.29
N LEU A 24 -11.65 -6.79 10.34
CA LEU A 24 -10.23 -7.06 10.59
C LEU A 24 -9.53 -5.83 11.17
N SER A 25 -9.75 -4.65 10.59
CA SER A 25 -9.12 -3.43 11.07
C SER A 25 -9.57 -3.06 12.49
N ALA A 26 -10.88 -3.12 12.75
CA ALA A 26 -11.43 -2.89 14.07
C ALA A 26 -10.86 -3.88 15.09
N SER A 27 -10.81 -5.18 14.76
CA SER A 27 -10.28 -6.23 15.63
C SER A 27 -8.79 -6.10 15.93
N VAL A 28 -7.97 -5.76 14.93
CA VAL A 28 -6.53 -5.56 15.13
C VAL A 28 -6.24 -4.30 15.95
N LEU A 29 -6.96 -3.20 15.69
CA LEU A 29 -6.85 -1.97 16.50
C LEU A 29 -7.31 -2.19 17.94
N SER A 30 -8.43 -2.90 18.15
CA SER A 30 -8.94 -3.19 19.48
C SER A 30 -8.02 -4.14 20.24
N GLY A 31 -7.46 -5.16 19.60
CA GLY A 31 -6.49 -6.08 20.23
C GLY A 31 -5.19 -5.38 20.64
N ARG A 32 -4.83 -4.27 19.99
CA ARG A 32 -3.68 -3.43 20.39
C ARG A 32 -4.01 -2.45 21.52
N LEU A 33 -5.26 -2.04 21.67
CA LEU A 33 -5.71 -1.11 22.71
C LEU A 33 -6.15 -1.82 23.99
N VAL A 34 -6.62 -3.06 23.86
CA VAL A 34 -7.25 -3.85 24.92
C VAL A 34 -6.60 -5.23 24.84
N GLU A 35 -5.68 -5.53 25.76
CA GLU A 35 -4.95 -6.81 25.85
C GLU A 35 -5.88 -7.99 26.22
N HIS A 36 -6.88 -8.28 25.38
CA HIS A 36 -7.86 -9.35 25.55
C HIS A 36 -7.87 -10.30 24.34
N ASP A 37 -7.72 -11.60 24.60
CA ASP A 37 -7.57 -12.68 23.61
C ASP A 37 -8.74 -12.85 22.64
N VAL A 38 -9.92 -12.34 22.99
CA VAL A 38 -11.15 -12.44 22.18
C VAL A 38 -11.02 -11.69 20.85
N PHE A 39 -10.28 -10.58 20.83
CA PHE A 39 -10.09 -9.78 19.62
C PHE A 39 -9.17 -10.45 18.60
N SER A 40 -8.21 -11.27 19.07
CA SER A 40 -7.31 -12.01 18.18
C SER A 40 -8.07 -13.06 17.38
N HIS A 41 -8.99 -13.79 18.02
CA HIS A 41 -9.82 -14.81 17.36
C HIS A 41 -10.73 -14.22 16.27
N ALA A 42 -11.29 -13.04 16.51
CA ALA A 42 -12.07 -12.32 15.51
C ALA A 42 -11.22 -11.86 14.32
N ALA A 43 -9.99 -11.39 14.57
CA ALA A 43 -9.05 -11.02 13.51
C ALA A 43 -8.64 -12.22 12.66
N TYR A 44 -8.40 -13.39 13.27
CA TYR A 44 -8.12 -14.63 12.54
C TYR A 44 -9.28 -15.05 11.65
N ALA A 45 -10.51 -15.05 12.16
CA ALA A 45 -11.69 -15.41 11.39
C ALA A 45 -11.91 -14.47 10.19
N ALA A 46 -11.71 -13.16 10.40
CA ALA A 46 -11.81 -12.16 9.34
C ALA A 46 -10.73 -12.33 8.29
N GLY A 47 -9.47 -12.49 8.72
CA GLY A 47 -8.32 -12.69 7.85
C GLY A 47 -8.43 -13.96 7.02
N PHE A 48 -8.85 -15.06 7.64
CA PHE A 48 -9.11 -16.32 6.93
C PHE A 48 -10.25 -16.19 5.93
N GLY A 49 -11.33 -15.48 6.28
CA GLY A 49 -12.42 -15.17 5.36
C GLY A 49 -11.96 -14.36 4.14
N ILE A 50 -11.10 -13.35 4.36
CA ILE A 50 -10.48 -12.57 3.27
C ILE A 50 -9.59 -13.49 2.42
N PHE A 51 -8.76 -14.33 3.03
CA PHE A 51 -7.90 -15.26 2.32
C PHE A 51 -8.70 -16.20 1.41
N LEU A 52 -9.75 -16.83 1.93
CA LEU A 52 -10.63 -17.71 1.16
C LEU A 52 -11.32 -17.00 -0.02
N LEU A 53 -11.77 -15.76 0.18
CA LEU A 53 -12.37 -14.98 -0.89
C LEU A 53 -11.33 -14.56 -1.94
N ALA A 54 -10.10 -14.28 -1.51
CA ALA A 54 -8.98 -13.94 -2.37
C ALA A 54 -8.46 -15.14 -3.19
N LEU A 55 -8.65 -16.38 -2.72
CA LEU A 55 -8.26 -17.59 -3.45
C LEU A 55 -8.86 -17.65 -4.87
N ARG A 56 -10.02 -17.04 -5.08
CA ARG A 56 -10.72 -17.04 -6.37
C ARG A 56 -10.11 -16.09 -7.39
N ASP A 57 -9.36 -15.09 -6.94
CA ASP A 57 -8.80 -14.02 -7.76
C ASP A 57 -7.26 -14.14 -7.85
N LEU A 58 -6.69 -15.30 -7.48
CA LEU A 58 -5.24 -15.54 -7.51
C LEU A 58 -4.69 -15.66 -8.94
N GLY A 59 -3.58 -14.99 -9.18
CA GLY A 59 -2.74 -15.25 -10.34
C GLY A 59 -1.76 -16.41 -10.12
N LEU A 60 -1.00 -16.73 -11.16
CA LEU A 60 0.02 -17.78 -11.12
C LEU A 60 1.14 -17.48 -10.10
N ARG A 61 1.44 -16.19 -9.85
CA ARG A 61 2.49 -15.77 -8.92
C ARG A 61 2.08 -16.05 -7.48
N GLU A 62 0.84 -15.75 -7.15
CA GLU A 62 0.28 -15.92 -5.82
C GLU A 62 0.12 -17.41 -5.48
N PHE A 63 -0.28 -18.23 -6.46
CA PHE A 63 -0.34 -19.68 -6.29
C PHE A 63 1.04 -20.27 -5.96
N TYR A 64 2.10 -19.82 -6.66
CA TYR A 64 3.48 -20.22 -6.36
C TYR A 64 3.89 -19.85 -4.93
N LEU A 65 3.59 -18.62 -4.49
CA LEU A 65 3.91 -18.17 -3.13
C LEU A 65 3.17 -18.95 -2.05
N ILE A 66 1.88 -19.26 -2.26
CA ILE A 66 1.08 -20.09 -1.34
C ILE A 66 1.66 -21.50 -1.28
N PHE A 67 2.01 -22.09 -2.43
CA PHE A 67 2.61 -23.42 -2.47
C PHE A 67 3.93 -23.46 -1.69
N VAL A 68 4.80 -22.46 -1.88
CA VAL A 68 6.04 -22.35 -1.10
C VAL A 68 5.73 -22.19 0.38
N CYS A 69 4.82 -21.29 0.79
CA CYS A 69 4.42 -21.16 2.19
C CYS A 69 3.91 -22.47 2.81
N LEU A 70 3.09 -23.23 2.09
CA LEU A 70 2.60 -24.52 2.54
C LEU A 70 3.73 -25.55 2.67
N MET A 71 4.65 -25.60 1.70
CA MET A 71 5.80 -26.50 1.76
C MET A 71 6.71 -26.17 2.95
N THR A 72 7.04 -24.89 3.15
CA THR A 72 7.91 -24.46 4.26
C THR A 72 7.21 -24.62 5.61
N GLY A 73 5.90 -24.32 5.69
CA GLY A 73 5.10 -24.52 6.90
C GLY A 73 4.96 -26.00 7.26
N PHE A 74 4.74 -26.87 6.28
CA PHE A 74 4.73 -28.32 6.49
C PHE A 74 6.10 -28.79 6.98
N ALA A 75 7.19 -28.38 6.31
CA ALA A 75 8.54 -28.70 6.76
C ALA A 75 8.79 -28.27 8.21
N ALA A 76 8.34 -27.07 8.61
CA ALA A 76 8.50 -26.56 9.97
C ALA A 76 7.80 -27.43 11.03
N ILE A 77 6.60 -27.96 10.75
CA ILE A 77 5.88 -28.86 11.66
C ILE A 77 6.66 -30.17 11.89
N PHE A 78 7.36 -30.67 10.86
CA PHE A 78 8.10 -31.93 10.95
C PHE A 78 9.52 -31.78 11.51
N THR A 79 10.12 -30.58 11.45
CA THR A 79 11.50 -30.36 11.89
C THR A 79 11.63 -29.68 13.24
N LEU A 80 10.61 -28.92 13.67
CA LEU A 80 10.65 -28.11 14.89
C LEU A 80 9.58 -28.57 15.87
N ASP A 81 9.95 -28.75 17.14
CA ASP A 81 9.03 -29.15 18.21
C ASP A 81 7.91 -28.10 18.45
N ASN A 82 8.18 -26.82 18.14
CA ASN A 82 7.23 -25.70 18.26
C ASN A 82 6.71 -25.20 16.89
N GLY A 83 6.67 -26.05 15.87
CA GLY A 83 6.28 -25.65 14.51
C GLY A 83 4.90 -24.97 14.40
N TYR A 84 3.96 -25.33 15.27
CA TYR A 84 2.62 -24.72 15.30
C TYR A 84 2.67 -23.25 15.73
N GLU A 85 3.39 -22.92 16.80
CA GLU A 85 3.51 -21.53 17.30
C GLU A 85 4.12 -20.60 16.25
N ILE A 86 5.13 -21.08 15.52
CA ILE A 86 5.80 -20.33 14.45
C ILE A 86 4.83 -20.00 13.31
N ILE A 87 3.93 -20.93 12.95
CA ILE A 87 2.92 -20.70 11.91
C ILE A 87 1.91 -19.64 12.36
N PHE A 88 1.45 -19.70 13.61
CA PHE A 88 0.52 -18.70 14.16
C PHE A 88 1.17 -17.32 14.26
N ALA A 89 2.41 -17.24 14.72
CA ALA A 89 3.18 -15.99 14.75
C ALA A 89 3.33 -15.39 13.34
N GLY A 90 3.63 -16.21 12.33
CA GLY A 90 3.67 -15.76 10.93
C GLY A 90 2.31 -15.29 10.40
N PHE A 91 1.22 -15.93 10.83
CA PHE A 91 -0.13 -15.51 10.48
C PHE A 91 -0.49 -14.17 11.14
N ASP A 92 -0.17 -13.97 12.42
CA ASP A 92 -0.34 -12.70 13.13
C ASP A 92 0.41 -11.55 12.45
N GLN A 93 1.66 -11.78 12.09
CA GLN A 93 2.49 -10.84 11.33
C GLN A 93 1.85 -10.51 9.97
N GLY A 94 1.32 -11.51 9.27
CA GLY A 94 0.59 -11.32 8.02
C GLY A 94 -0.67 -10.48 8.18
N LEU A 95 -1.48 -10.73 9.22
CA LEU A 95 -2.69 -9.96 9.51
C LEU A 95 -2.37 -8.52 9.92
N PHE A 96 -1.32 -8.32 10.71
CA PHE A 96 -0.83 -6.99 11.06
C PHE A 96 -0.43 -6.22 9.82
N LEU A 97 0.38 -6.83 8.94
CA LEU A 97 0.81 -6.19 7.71
C LEU A 97 -0.38 -5.87 6.79
N MET A 98 -1.34 -6.79 6.67
CA MET A 98 -2.55 -6.58 5.88
C MET A 98 -3.37 -5.39 6.42
N ASN A 99 -3.57 -5.33 7.74
CA ASN A 99 -4.28 -4.21 8.37
C ASN A 99 -3.52 -2.89 8.20
N PHE A 100 -2.21 -2.91 8.34
CA PHE A 100 -1.38 -1.74 8.16
C PHE A 100 -1.47 -1.17 6.73
N LEU A 101 -1.36 -2.04 5.72
CA LEU A 101 -1.52 -1.66 4.31
C LEU A 101 -2.93 -1.14 4.03
N LEU A 102 -3.95 -1.73 4.64
CA LEU A 102 -5.32 -1.25 4.55
C LEU A 102 -5.48 0.16 5.13
N LEU A 103 -4.99 0.40 6.34
CA LEU A 103 -5.02 1.72 6.97
C LEU A 103 -4.27 2.76 6.13
N LEU A 104 -3.11 2.41 5.58
CA LEU A 104 -2.35 3.27 4.68
C LEU A 104 -3.14 3.62 3.41
N THR A 105 -3.86 2.63 2.86
CA THR A 105 -4.73 2.83 1.69
C THR A 105 -5.92 3.75 2.02
N LEU A 106 -6.54 3.60 3.19
CA LEU A 106 -7.62 4.47 3.65
C LEU A 106 -7.16 5.91 3.87
N LEU A 107 -5.99 6.10 4.51
CA LEU A 107 -5.37 7.41 4.68
C LEU A 107 -5.09 8.07 3.32
N HIS A 108 -4.56 7.29 2.38
CA HIS A 108 -4.34 7.76 1.02
C HIS A 108 -5.65 8.21 0.36
N GLN A 109 -6.71 7.41 0.47
CA GLN A 109 -8.00 7.74 -0.12
C GLN A 109 -8.56 9.03 0.48
N ALA A 110 -8.51 9.21 1.80
CA ALA A 110 -8.95 10.45 2.44
C ALA A 110 -8.14 11.66 1.95
N ALA A 111 -6.82 11.53 1.86
CA ALA A 111 -5.98 12.60 1.40
C ALA A 111 -6.11 12.91 -0.10
N SER A 112 -6.47 11.91 -0.92
CA SER A 112 -6.74 12.10 -2.35
C SER A 112 -7.90 13.01 -2.64
N THR A 113 -8.87 13.05 -1.71
CA THR A 113 -10.02 13.93 -1.79
C THR A 113 -9.75 15.33 -1.22
N SER A 114 -8.55 15.57 -0.66
CA SER A 114 -8.21 16.84 -0.02
C SER A 114 -7.70 17.87 -1.02
N ASN A 115 -8.34 19.05 -1.02
CA ASN A 115 -7.92 20.20 -1.84
C ASN A 115 -6.50 20.69 -1.52
N ALA A 116 -6.05 20.55 -0.27
CA ALA A 116 -4.70 20.95 0.13
C ALA A 116 -3.62 20.11 -0.57
N VAL A 117 -3.86 18.80 -0.71
CA VAL A 117 -2.94 17.88 -1.39
C VAL A 117 -2.88 18.18 -2.88
N ALA A 118 -4.03 18.48 -3.50
CA ALA A 118 -4.09 18.90 -4.89
C ALA A 118 -3.35 20.23 -5.15
N GLN A 119 -3.46 21.20 -4.24
CA GLN A 119 -2.75 22.48 -4.34
C GLN A 119 -1.23 22.31 -4.26
N VAL A 120 -0.74 21.44 -3.37
CA VAL A 120 0.69 21.13 -3.26
C VAL A 120 1.19 20.44 -4.53
N GLY A 121 0.46 19.45 -5.07
CA GLY A 121 0.81 18.78 -6.33
C GLY A 121 0.85 19.74 -7.53
N SER A 122 -0.12 20.65 -7.62
CA SER A 122 -0.14 21.71 -8.63
C SER A 122 1.06 22.66 -8.49
N SER A 123 1.37 23.09 -7.27
CA SER A 123 2.50 23.99 -6.99
C SER A 123 3.86 23.35 -7.31
N LEU A 124 3.97 22.03 -7.19
CA LEU A 124 5.18 21.27 -7.50
C LEU A 124 5.43 21.16 -9.01
N THR A 125 4.37 21.04 -9.81
CA THR A 125 4.43 20.90 -11.28
C THR A 125 4.60 22.24 -11.99
N GLN A 126 4.13 23.34 -11.39
CA GLN A 126 4.24 24.70 -11.95
C GLN A 126 5.61 25.37 -11.73
N GLN A 127 6.59 24.67 -11.13
CA GLN A 127 7.92 25.24 -10.89
C GLN A 127 8.68 25.55 -12.19
N PRO A 128 9.53 26.61 -12.21
CA PRO A 128 10.31 26.99 -13.38
C PRO A 128 11.22 25.85 -13.87
N ALA A 129 11.44 25.81 -15.19
CA ALA A 129 11.99 24.65 -15.91
C ALA A 129 13.32 24.11 -15.35
N SER A 130 14.17 24.96 -14.78
CA SER A 130 15.45 24.57 -14.18
C SER A 130 15.30 23.85 -12.83
N ARG A 131 14.24 24.12 -12.07
CA ARG A 131 13.98 23.52 -10.74
C ARG A 131 12.97 22.39 -10.79
N ARG A 132 12.17 22.30 -11.87
CA ARG A 132 11.06 21.36 -11.99
C ARG A 132 11.46 19.89 -11.78
N TYR A 133 12.63 19.47 -12.27
CA TYR A 133 13.11 18.09 -12.07
C TYR A 133 13.37 17.78 -10.58
N LEU A 134 14.05 18.69 -9.87
CA LEU A 134 14.35 18.53 -8.46
C LEU A 134 13.10 18.67 -7.59
N ALA A 135 12.21 19.59 -7.94
CA ALA A 135 10.93 19.77 -7.27
C ALA A 135 10.05 18.51 -7.40
N ILE A 136 9.92 17.96 -8.61
CA ILE A 136 9.16 16.72 -8.83
C ILE A 136 9.83 15.55 -8.11
N SER A 137 11.14 15.37 -8.25
CA SER A 137 11.84 14.26 -7.58
C SER A 137 11.70 14.37 -6.04
N GLY A 138 11.99 15.53 -5.44
CA GLY A 138 11.94 15.72 -4.00
C GLY A 138 10.52 15.70 -3.43
N GLY A 139 9.57 16.37 -4.11
CA GLY A 139 8.17 16.35 -3.68
C GLY A 139 7.50 14.99 -3.88
N THR A 140 7.89 14.23 -4.91
CA THR A 140 7.50 12.81 -5.03
C THR A 140 8.07 11.99 -3.88
N SER A 141 9.32 12.24 -3.47
CA SER A 141 9.90 11.53 -2.32
C SER A 141 9.10 11.77 -1.04
N ILE A 142 8.67 13.02 -0.78
CA ILE A 142 7.91 13.37 0.43
C ILE A 142 6.47 12.85 0.34
N MET A 143 5.77 13.10 -0.78
CA MET A 143 4.43 12.58 -0.99
C MET A 143 4.40 11.06 -0.95
N GLY A 144 5.45 10.40 -1.46
CA GLY A 144 5.63 8.95 -1.40
C GLY A 144 5.60 8.40 0.03
N VAL A 145 6.14 9.13 1.01
CA VAL A 145 6.11 8.69 2.42
C VAL A 145 4.68 8.70 2.97
N ILE A 146 3.90 9.70 2.56
CA ILE A 146 2.54 9.94 3.06
C ILE A 146 1.49 9.08 2.32
N PHE A 147 1.64 8.95 1.00
CA PHE A 147 0.64 8.35 0.11
C PHE A 147 1.09 7.04 -0.56
N ASN A 148 2.33 6.61 -0.32
CA ASN A 148 2.91 5.40 -0.91
C ASN A 148 2.65 5.37 -2.44
N LEU A 149 2.17 4.24 -2.98
CA LEU A 149 1.90 4.01 -4.40
C LEU A 149 0.91 5.02 -5.00
N GLY A 150 0.01 5.55 -4.17
CA GLY A 150 -1.00 6.52 -4.58
C GLY A 150 -0.45 7.89 -4.98
N THR A 151 0.80 8.19 -4.62
CA THR A 151 1.51 9.38 -5.14
C THR A 151 1.66 9.35 -6.65
N ILE A 152 1.94 8.17 -7.21
CA ILE A 152 2.16 8.01 -8.65
C ILE A 152 0.86 8.22 -9.42
N THR A 153 -0.25 7.67 -8.91
CA THR A 153 -1.57 7.80 -9.54
C THR A 153 -2.07 9.26 -9.53
N MET A 154 -1.64 10.07 -8.56
CA MET A 154 -1.95 11.50 -8.50
C MET A 154 -1.04 12.37 -9.37
N LEU A 155 0.27 12.17 -9.29
CA LEU A 155 1.23 13.03 -9.99
C LEU A 155 1.26 12.78 -11.49
N THR A 156 0.98 11.56 -11.94
CA THR A 156 0.95 11.20 -13.37
C THR A 156 -0.01 12.09 -14.19
N PRO A 157 -1.31 12.21 -13.85
CA PRO A 157 -2.21 13.09 -14.59
C PRO A 157 -1.83 14.57 -14.50
N LEU A 158 -1.30 15.03 -13.36
CA LEU A 158 -0.81 16.41 -13.21
C LEU A 158 0.40 16.71 -14.13
N ILE A 159 1.31 15.74 -14.29
CA ILE A 159 2.44 15.85 -15.23
C ILE A 159 1.93 15.91 -16.67
N HIS A 160 0.98 15.04 -17.04
CA HIS A 160 0.39 15.06 -18.39
C HIS A 160 -0.29 16.40 -18.67
N GLU A 161 -1.11 16.89 -17.74
CA GLU A 161 -1.81 18.16 -17.90
C GLU A 161 -0.84 19.35 -17.96
N GLY A 162 0.19 19.36 -17.10
CA GLY A 162 1.24 20.38 -17.09
C GLY A 162 2.07 20.40 -18.38
N VAL A 163 2.35 19.24 -18.98
CA VAL A 163 3.04 19.15 -20.28
C VAL A 163 2.12 19.58 -21.42
N ALA A 164 0.84 19.21 -21.39
CA ALA A 164 -0.14 19.58 -22.40
C ALA A 164 -0.26 21.12 -22.53
N ARG A 165 -0.30 21.82 -21.39
CA ARG A 165 -0.33 23.29 -21.30
C ARG A 165 0.99 23.99 -21.65
N SER A 166 2.10 23.24 -21.79
CA SER A 166 3.42 23.81 -22.10
C SER A 166 3.55 24.20 -23.57
N HIS A 167 4.28 25.27 -23.87
CA HIS A 167 4.58 25.69 -25.24
C HIS A 167 5.68 24.82 -25.88
N GLY A 168 5.53 24.52 -27.17
CA GLY A 168 6.50 23.80 -28.00
C GLY A 168 5.91 22.64 -28.79
N ASP A 169 6.69 22.13 -29.75
CA ASP A 169 6.30 21.01 -30.62
C ASP A 169 6.02 19.73 -29.84
N GLN A 170 5.22 18.85 -30.44
CA GLN A 170 4.82 17.58 -29.82
C GLN A 170 6.02 16.71 -29.41
N GLN A 171 7.10 16.73 -30.18
CA GLN A 171 8.33 16.02 -29.83
C GLN A 171 8.96 16.54 -28.54
N LEU A 172 8.97 17.87 -28.34
CA LEU A 172 9.53 18.49 -27.14
C LEU A 172 8.65 18.23 -25.91
N LYS A 173 7.33 18.19 -26.09
CA LYS A 173 6.37 17.77 -25.05
C LYS A 173 6.63 16.35 -24.58
N ASN A 174 6.76 15.39 -25.51
CA ASN A 174 7.02 13.99 -25.19
C ASN A 174 8.35 13.80 -24.41
N ILE A 175 9.40 14.54 -24.77
CA ILE A 175 10.68 14.51 -24.04
C ILE A 175 10.52 15.07 -22.62
N ARG A 176 9.78 16.17 -22.45
CA ARG A 176 9.52 16.78 -21.15
C ARG A 176 8.69 15.88 -20.24
N GLU A 177 7.72 15.16 -20.81
CA GLU A 177 6.91 14.19 -20.08
C GLU A 177 7.76 13.04 -19.56
N ARG A 178 8.51 12.37 -20.44
CA ARG A 178 9.42 11.27 -20.05
C ARG A 178 10.43 11.69 -18.98
N ARG A 179 10.99 12.90 -19.08
CA ARG A 179 11.92 13.43 -18.06
C ARG A 179 11.25 13.61 -16.71
N GLN A 180 10.01 14.09 -16.67
CA GLN A 180 9.27 14.31 -15.43
C GLN A 180 8.79 12.99 -14.80
N LEU A 181 8.31 12.05 -15.62
CA LEU A 181 7.96 10.70 -15.16
C LEU A 181 9.19 9.98 -14.59
N ASN A 182 10.35 10.06 -15.27
CA ASN A 182 11.60 9.51 -14.74
C ASN A 182 12.05 10.19 -13.44
N ALA A 183 11.84 11.51 -13.30
CA ALA A 183 12.13 12.24 -12.06
C ALA A 183 11.24 11.77 -10.91
N MET A 184 9.95 11.61 -11.17
CA MET A 184 8.96 11.09 -10.23
C MET A 184 9.32 9.66 -9.81
N LEU A 185 9.59 8.76 -10.75
CA LEU A 185 9.99 7.37 -10.44
C LEU A 185 11.28 7.30 -9.63
N ARG A 186 12.27 8.16 -9.89
CA ARG A 186 13.50 8.25 -9.08
C ARG A 186 13.23 8.79 -7.68
N GLY A 187 12.40 9.82 -7.54
CA GLY A 187 11.97 10.32 -6.23
C GLY A 187 11.20 9.27 -5.42
N PHE A 188 10.30 8.54 -6.09
CA PHE A 188 9.57 7.44 -5.50
C PHE A 188 10.49 6.29 -5.07
N ALA A 189 11.45 5.89 -5.92
CA ALA A 189 12.43 4.87 -5.55
C ALA A 189 13.28 5.30 -4.35
N TRP A 190 13.66 6.58 -4.28
CA TRP A 190 14.36 7.13 -3.12
C TRP A 190 13.50 7.07 -1.86
N CYS A 191 12.21 7.44 -1.95
CA CYS A 191 11.26 7.33 -0.84
C CYS A 191 11.24 5.95 -0.20
N VAL A 192 11.20 4.88 -1.00
CA VAL A 192 11.16 3.50 -0.49
C VAL A 192 12.39 3.16 0.37
N ILE A 193 13.54 3.76 0.08
CA ILE A 193 14.81 3.48 0.78
C ILE A 193 14.83 4.09 2.19
N TRP A 194 14.21 5.26 2.41
CA TRP A 194 14.27 5.97 3.70
C TRP A 194 12.93 6.09 4.44
N SER A 195 11.82 5.66 3.84
CA SER A 195 10.49 5.75 4.43
C SER A 195 10.38 4.85 5.68
N PRO A 196 9.97 5.40 6.84
CA PRO A 196 9.66 4.60 8.03
C PRO A 196 8.55 3.57 7.79
N THR A 197 7.67 3.86 6.85
CA THR A 197 6.53 3.05 6.39
C THR A 197 6.96 1.94 5.42
N ALA A 198 8.14 2.03 4.81
CA ALA A 198 8.62 1.02 3.90
C ALA A 198 9.10 -0.19 4.69
N LEU A 199 8.20 -1.14 4.97
CA LEU A 199 8.35 -2.54 5.39
C LEU A 199 9.54 -2.95 6.29
N ALA A 200 10.78 -2.54 5.97
CA ALA A 200 12.01 -2.82 6.70
C ALA A 200 11.95 -2.47 8.20
N PRO A 201 11.50 -1.29 8.68
CA PRO A 201 11.47 -1.02 10.12
C PRO A 201 10.45 -1.89 10.87
N VAL A 202 9.31 -2.18 10.24
CA VAL A 202 8.28 -3.07 10.78
C VAL A 202 8.82 -4.49 10.91
N ALA A 203 9.44 -5.00 9.85
CA ALA A 203 10.07 -6.32 9.85
C ALA A 203 11.22 -6.42 10.86
N VAL A 204 12.00 -5.36 11.05
CA VAL A 204 13.08 -5.31 12.05
C VAL A 204 12.53 -5.33 13.47
N MET A 205 11.44 -4.61 13.75
CA MET A 205 10.81 -4.63 15.08
C MET A 205 10.21 -6.00 15.43
N GLU A 206 9.71 -6.74 14.45
CA GLU A 206 9.23 -8.12 14.66
C GLU A 206 10.35 -9.16 14.70
N LEU A 207 11.46 -8.96 13.97
CA LEU A 207 12.62 -9.85 14.07
C LEU A 207 13.40 -9.69 15.38
N ILE A 208 13.25 -8.56 16.07
CA ILE A 208 13.77 -8.36 17.43
C ILE A 208 12.76 -8.97 18.40
N ASP A 209 12.57 -10.29 18.30
CA ASP A 209 12.02 -11.08 19.40
C ASP A 209 13.17 -11.38 20.35
N GLY A 210 13.19 -10.68 21.48
CA GLY A 210 14.25 -10.77 22.48
C GLY A 210 14.37 -9.59 23.45
N ILE A 211 13.51 -8.57 23.36
CA ILE A 211 13.37 -7.59 24.45
C ILE A 211 12.10 -7.96 25.20
N ASP A 212 12.29 -8.77 26.25
CA ASP A 212 11.31 -9.05 27.28
C ASP A 212 10.57 -7.76 27.65
N ARG A 213 9.26 -7.77 27.44
CA ARG A 213 8.35 -6.79 28.02
C ARG A 213 8.13 -7.18 29.48
N ASN A 214 9.05 -6.79 30.34
CA ASN A 214 8.90 -6.80 31.80
C ASN A 214 8.74 -5.36 32.31
#